data_AF-A0A1X7UC07-F1
#
_entry.id   AF-A0A1X7UC07-F1
#
_cell.length_a   1.000
_cell.length_b   1.000
_cell.length_c   1.000
_cell.angle_alpha   90.00
_cell.angle_beta   90.00
_cell.angle_gamma   90.00
#
_symmetry.space_group_name_H-M   'P 1'
#
loop_
_entity.id
_entity.type
_entity.pdbx_description
1 polymer ?
#
loop_
_entity_poly.entity_id
_entity_poly.type
_entity_poly.pdbx_seq_one_letter_code
_entity_poly.pdbx_strand_id
1 'polypeptide(L)'
;CRALGIVDKLVTGPLWRYLSLSGTSVLNMSSIYTSMKEKFDKWADDAESLLDVSDYLIPQHKKSDEVSRVLFWLDDNDTLVHELLQLLFKSFSATVQRLLGDHLPGGEFFEVEDALVVEETKSVPTTNVNPECDFAALDRLLSQKPNATHIALESLLLYCYNKTSSWLQLNHLRNEKHC
;
A
#
# COMPACT_ATOMS: atom_id res chain seq x y z
N CYS A 1 -13.58 14.29 -8.77
CA CYS A 1 -14.62 13.29 -8.48
C CYS A 1 -14.71 13.13 -6.96
N ARG A 2 -15.84 13.52 -6.35
CA ARG A 2 -16.01 13.54 -4.87
C ARG A 2 -16.00 12.14 -4.25
N ALA A 3 -16.67 11.17 -4.86
CA ALA A 3 -16.67 9.77 -4.43
C ALA A 3 -15.24 9.19 -4.30
N LEU A 4 -14.37 9.40 -5.29
CA LEU A 4 -12.97 8.95 -5.21
C LEU A 4 -12.18 9.67 -4.11
N GLY A 5 -12.47 10.95 -3.86
CA GLY A 5 -11.87 11.68 -2.74
C GLY A 5 -12.30 11.09 -1.39
N ILE A 6 -13.56 10.68 -1.25
CA ILE A 6 -14.08 10.00 -0.05
C ILE A 6 -13.37 8.65 0.13
N VAL A 7 -13.26 7.84 -0.94
CA VAL A 7 -12.50 6.59 -0.93
C VAL A 7 -11.05 6.82 -0.49
N ASP A 8 -10.40 7.88 -0.97
CA ASP A 8 -9.04 8.22 -0.54
C ASP A 8 -8.94 8.49 0.97
N LYS A 9 -9.86 9.30 1.50
CA LYS A 9 -9.84 9.67 2.92
C LYS A 9 -10.20 8.53 3.85
N LEU A 10 -11.13 7.65 3.46
CA LEU A 10 -11.68 6.62 4.32
C LEU A 10 -11.00 5.25 4.17
N VAL A 11 -10.43 4.97 2.99
CA VAL A 11 -9.95 3.64 2.60
C VAL A 11 -8.48 3.67 2.22
N THR A 12 -8.12 4.21 1.05
CA THR A 12 -6.77 4.02 0.49
C THR A 12 -5.71 4.79 1.26
N GLY A 13 -5.98 6.03 1.67
CA GLY A 13 -5.06 6.83 2.48
C GLY A 13 -4.72 6.18 3.82
N PRO A 14 -5.70 5.79 4.65
CA PRO A 14 -5.46 5.03 5.88
C PRO A 14 -4.73 3.71 5.64
N LEU A 15 -5.10 2.96 4.60
CA LEU A 15 -4.44 1.69 4.23
C LEU A 15 -2.95 1.88 3.91
N TRP A 16 -2.61 2.87 3.07
CA TRP A 16 -1.22 3.19 2.74
C TRP A 16 -0.40 3.59 3.96
N ARG A 17 -0.98 4.35 4.88
CA ARG A 17 -0.30 4.72 6.14
C ARG A 17 -0.02 3.49 6.99
N TYR A 18 -0.98 2.56 7.07
CA TYR A 18 -0.81 1.30 7.80
C TYR A 18 0.29 0.42 7.19
N LEU A 19 0.26 0.25 5.86
CA LEU A 19 1.25 -0.52 5.10
C LEU A 19 2.67 0.06 5.22
N SER A 20 2.78 1.36 5.43
CA SER A 20 4.06 2.07 5.59
C SER A 20 4.63 2.03 7.01
N LEU A 21 3.90 1.47 7.99
CA LEU A 21 4.42 1.35 9.36
C LEU A 21 5.55 0.32 9.43
N SER A 22 6.61 0.66 10.16
CA SER A 22 7.69 -0.27 10.46
C SER A 22 7.20 -1.42 11.33
N GLY A 23 7.46 -2.66 10.92
CA GLY A 23 7.07 -3.86 11.67
C GLY A 23 5.75 -4.49 11.22
N THR A 24 5.05 -3.89 10.24
CA THR A 24 3.95 -4.57 9.55
C THR A 24 4.53 -5.66 8.64
N SER A 25 4.13 -6.91 8.87
CA SER A 25 4.42 -8.04 7.97
C SER A 25 3.22 -8.31 7.07
N VAL A 26 3.46 -8.80 5.86
CA VAL A 26 2.39 -9.24 4.94
C VAL A 26 1.49 -10.30 5.58
N LEU A 27 2.04 -11.18 6.43
CA LEU A 27 1.29 -12.21 7.14
C LEU A 27 0.33 -11.64 8.19
N ASN A 28 0.58 -10.43 8.69
CA ASN A 28 -0.28 -9.78 9.69
C ASN A 28 -1.48 -9.04 9.05
N MET A 29 -1.59 -9.06 7.71
CA MET A 29 -2.60 -8.31 6.98
C MET A 29 -3.96 -8.99 6.90
N SER A 30 -4.05 -10.30 7.18
CA SER A 30 -5.27 -11.09 7.02
C SER A 30 -6.47 -10.51 7.79
N SER A 31 -6.25 -10.00 9.01
CA SER A 31 -7.27 -9.32 9.81
C SER A 31 -7.79 -8.03 9.15
N ILE A 32 -6.88 -7.24 8.56
CA ILE A 32 -7.21 -6.00 7.85
C ILE A 32 -7.95 -6.31 6.55
N TYR A 33 -7.52 -7.31 5.78
CA TYR A 33 -8.16 -7.70 4.54
C TYR A 33 -9.56 -8.30 4.75
N THR A 34 -9.75 -9.03 5.85
CA THR A 34 -11.07 -9.54 6.24
C THR A 34 -12.01 -8.40 6.57
N SER A 35 -11.59 -7.47 7.44
CA SER A 35 -12.35 -6.24 7.76
C SER A 35 -12.62 -5.40 6.52
N MET A 36 -11.67 -5.33 5.59
CA MET A 36 -11.84 -4.66 4.30
C MET A 36 -12.92 -5.30 3.45
N LYS A 37 -12.92 -6.63 3.35
CA LYS A 37 -13.94 -7.36 2.58
C LYS A 37 -15.34 -7.15 3.16
N GLU A 38 -15.48 -7.32 4.48
CA GLU A 38 -16.75 -7.11 5.18
C GLU A 38 -17.30 -5.69 5.00
N LYS A 39 -16.43 -4.68 5.15
CA LYS A 39 -16.84 -3.29 4.95
C LYS A 39 -17.18 -2.99 3.49
N PHE A 40 -16.43 -3.54 2.53
CA PHE A 40 -16.73 -3.32 1.12
C PHE A 40 -18.03 -4.00 0.71
N ASP A 41 -18.36 -5.17 1.25
CA ASP A 41 -19.68 -5.79 1.06
C ASP A 41 -20.79 -4.91 1.63
N LYS A 42 -20.63 -4.46 2.88
CA LYS A 42 -21.58 -3.55 3.53
C LYS A 42 -21.79 -2.27 2.71
N TRP A 43 -20.71 -1.63 2.27
CA TRP A 43 -20.79 -0.36 1.53
C TRP A 43 -21.22 -0.54 0.07
N ALA A 44 -21.09 -1.74 -0.49
CA ALA A 44 -21.67 -2.07 -1.79
C ALA A 44 -23.20 -2.14 -1.72
N ASP A 45 -23.74 -2.60 -0.58
CA ASP A 45 -25.18 -2.64 -0.33
C ASP A 45 -25.72 -1.28 0.12
N ASP A 46 -25.02 -0.58 1.02
CA ASP A 46 -25.39 0.77 1.48
C ASP A 46 -24.16 1.62 1.89
N ALA A 47 -23.96 2.71 1.15
CA ALA A 47 -22.86 3.65 1.34
C ALA A 47 -23.22 4.87 2.22
N GLU A 48 -24.41 4.94 2.82
CA GLU A 48 -24.86 6.13 3.59
C GLU A 48 -23.89 6.43 4.76
N SER A 49 -23.46 5.38 5.46
CA SER A 49 -22.51 5.48 6.58
C SER A 49 -21.17 6.15 6.23
N LEU A 50 -20.77 6.16 4.94
CA LEU A 50 -19.55 6.81 4.47
C LEU A 50 -19.71 8.32 4.33
N LEU A 51 -20.89 8.79 3.94
CA LEU A 51 -21.19 10.22 3.83
C LEU A 51 -21.28 10.88 5.20
N ASP A 52 -21.81 10.16 6.19
CA ASP A 52 -21.88 10.59 7.59
C ASP A 52 -20.54 10.52 8.33
N VAL A 53 -19.49 10.05 7.67
CA VAL A 53 -18.14 9.96 8.26
C VAL A 53 -18.11 9.08 9.51
N SER A 54 -19.05 8.15 9.61
CA SER A 54 -19.24 7.27 10.77
C SER A 54 -18.41 5.98 10.66
N ASP A 55 -18.06 5.59 9.43
CA ASP A 55 -17.38 4.33 9.13
C ASP A 55 -16.03 4.57 8.42
N TYR A 56 -15.00 3.84 8.86
CA TYR A 56 -13.61 3.95 8.37
C TYR A 56 -13.01 2.57 8.23
N LEU A 57 -12.19 2.34 7.20
CA LEU A 57 -11.50 1.06 7.07
C LEU A 57 -10.52 0.85 8.24
N ILE A 58 -9.66 1.84 8.50
CA ILE A 58 -8.68 1.80 9.59
C ILE A 58 -8.80 3.09 10.43
N PRO A 59 -9.66 3.10 11.47
CA PRO A 59 -9.94 4.31 12.26
C PRO A 59 -8.69 4.95 12.86
N GLN A 60 -7.70 4.16 13.29
CA GLN A 60 -6.47 4.68 13.90
C GLN A 60 -5.58 5.51 12.95
N HIS A 61 -5.83 5.44 11.64
CA HIS A 61 -5.08 6.19 10.62
C HIS A 61 -5.91 7.28 9.92
N LYS A 62 -7.02 7.68 10.54
CA LYS A 62 -7.81 8.86 10.13
C LYS A 62 -6.95 10.12 10.18
N LYS A 63 -6.96 10.88 9.09
CA LYS A 63 -6.38 12.23 9.03
C LYS A 63 -7.46 13.19 8.57
N SER A 64 -7.81 14.15 9.40
CA SER A 64 -8.71 15.24 9.01
C SER A 64 -7.89 16.40 8.49
N ASP A 65 -8.16 16.81 7.26
CA ASP A 65 -7.60 18.01 6.63
C ASP A 65 -8.72 18.88 6.03
N GLU A 66 -8.35 20.03 5.49
CA GLU A 66 -9.28 20.97 4.84
C GLU A 66 -10.03 20.31 3.68
N VAL A 67 -9.34 19.48 2.89
CA VAL A 67 -9.93 18.72 1.78
C VAL A 67 -10.99 17.75 2.29
N SER A 68 -10.75 17.07 3.40
CA SER A 68 -11.73 16.17 4.02
C SER A 68 -13.00 16.94 4.39
N ARG A 69 -12.88 18.16 4.92
CA ARG A 69 -14.06 18.98 5.25
C ARG A 69 -14.89 19.25 3.99
N VAL A 70 -14.26 19.72 2.92
CA VAL A 70 -14.95 20.02 1.65
C VAL A 70 -15.60 18.76 1.05
N LEU A 71 -14.97 17.60 1.18
CA LEU A 71 -15.51 16.34 0.64
C LEU A 71 -16.78 15.86 1.36
N PHE A 72 -16.94 16.17 2.65
CA PHE A 72 -18.08 15.72 3.46
C PHE A 72 -19.10 16.82 3.76
N TRP A 73 -18.98 17.98 3.12
CA TRP A 73 -20.05 18.97 3.16
C TRP A 73 -21.25 18.49 2.34
N LEU A 74 -22.45 18.86 2.81
CA LEU A 74 -23.71 18.61 2.12
C LEU A 74 -23.68 19.26 0.74
N ASP A 75 -24.10 18.50 -0.27
CA ASP A 75 -24.08 18.93 -1.67
C ASP A 75 -25.27 18.33 -2.41
N ASP A 76 -25.78 19.05 -3.41
CA ASP A 76 -26.95 18.61 -4.19
C ASP A 76 -26.70 17.29 -4.94
N ASN A 77 -25.43 16.89 -5.13
CA ASN A 77 -25.06 15.64 -5.79
C ASN A 77 -24.88 14.46 -4.81
N ASP A 78 -25.24 14.59 -3.53
CA ASP A 78 -25.09 13.53 -2.52
C ASP A 78 -25.67 12.19 -2.97
N THR A 79 -26.85 12.20 -3.60
CA THR A 79 -27.49 10.99 -4.14
C THR A 79 -26.64 10.31 -5.21
N LEU A 80 -26.09 11.07 -6.17
CA LEU A 80 -25.23 10.53 -7.23
C LEU A 80 -23.90 10.02 -6.67
N VAL A 81 -23.37 10.70 -5.64
CA VAL A 81 -22.15 10.26 -4.96
C VAL A 81 -22.40 8.96 -4.19
N HIS A 82 -23.54 8.82 -3.52
CA HIS A 82 -23.95 7.59 -2.83
C HIS A 82 -24.05 6.40 -3.79
N GLU A 83 -24.81 6.54 -4.89
CA GLU A 83 -24.95 5.48 -5.91
C GLU A 83 -23.60 5.10 -6.53
N LEU A 84 -22.75 6.09 -6.81
CA LEU A 84 -21.41 5.86 -7.35
C LEU A 84 -20.52 5.13 -6.34
N LEU A 85 -20.58 5.47 -5.05
CA LEU A 85 -19.84 4.78 -4.00
C LEU A 85 -20.26 3.31 -3.91
N GLN A 86 -21.56 3.00 -3.91
CA GLN A 86 -22.04 1.61 -3.91
C GLN A 86 -21.51 0.82 -5.11
N LEU A 87 -21.56 1.41 -6.31
CA LEU A 87 -21.03 0.77 -7.52
C LEU A 87 -19.52 0.52 -7.43
N LEU A 88 -18.77 1.48 -6.92
CA LEU A 88 -17.33 1.33 -6.69
C LEU A 88 -17.06 0.21 -5.69
N PHE A 89 -17.73 0.18 -4.53
CA PHE A 89 -17.50 -0.84 -3.51
C PHE A 89 -17.92 -2.24 -3.94
N LYS A 90 -18.94 -2.36 -4.80
CA LYS A 90 -19.27 -3.65 -5.43
C LYS A 90 -18.10 -4.18 -6.28
N SER A 91 -17.45 -3.31 -7.04
CA SER A 91 -16.26 -3.67 -7.83
C SER A 91 -15.04 -3.94 -6.95
N PHE A 92 -14.86 -3.17 -5.87
CA PHE A 92 -13.75 -3.34 -4.95
C PHE A 92 -13.87 -4.63 -4.14
N SER A 93 -15.07 -4.97 -3.66
CA SER A 93 -15.34 -6.22 -2.96
C SER A 93 -14.98 -7.44 -3.84
N ALA A 94 -15.45 -7.46 -5.09
CA ALA A 94 -15.11 -8.52 -6.03
C ALA A 94 -13.59 -8.60 -6.29
N THR A 95 -12.92 -7.45 -6.34
CA THR A 95 -11.47 -7.37 -6.54
C THR A 95 -10.70 -7.88 -5.31
N VAL A 96 -11.11 -7.49 -4.10
CA VAL A 96 -10.53 -7.98 -2.84
C VAL A 96 -10.66 -9.49 -2.73
N GLN A 97 -11.84 -10.05 -3.01
CA GLN A 97 -12.03 -11.50 -3.00
C GLN A 97 -11.09 -12.23 -3.95
N ARG A 98 -10.91 -11.68 -5.16
CA ARG A 98 -10.09 -12.30 -6.20
C ARG A 98 -8.59 -12.18 -5.94
N LEU A 99 -8.14 -11.03 -5.46
CA LEU A 99 -6.71 -10.73 -5.29
C LEU A 99 -6.17 -11.13 -3.93
N LEU A 100 -7.01 -11.12 -2.89
CA LEU A 100 -6.61 -11.34 -1.50
C LEU A 100 -7.21 -12.63 -0.94
N GLY A 101 -7.76 -13.50 -1.79
CA GLY A 101 -8.42 -14.75 -1.40
C GLY A 101 -7.56 -15.62 -0.47
N ASP A 102 -6.25 -15.67 -0.71
CA ASP A 102 -5.32 -16.44 0.11
C ASP A 102 -5.16 -15.89 1.54
N HIS A 103 -5.49 -14.62 1.77
CA HIS A 103 -5.47 -13.97 3.08
C HIS A 103 -6.87 -13.75 3.68
N LEU A 104 -7.91 -14.25 3.03
CA LEU A 104 -9.29 -14.24 3.54
C LEU A 104 -9.62 -15.57 4.24
N PRO A 105 -10.70 -15.66 5.03
CA PRO A 105 -11.06 -16.90 5.71
C PRO A 105 -11.11 -18.11 4.76
N GLY A 106 -10.33 -19.14 5.06
CA GLY A 106 -10.16 -20.33 4.23
C GLY A 106 -9.02 -20.27 3.20
N GLY A 107 -8.29 -19.15 3.11
CA GLY A 107 -7.08 -19.01 2.31
C GLY A 107 -5.82 -19.54 2.99
N GLU A 108 -4.78 -19.80 2.19
CA GLU A 108 -3.51 -20.41 2.63
C GLU A 108 -2.76 -19.57 3.69
N PHE A 109 -2.86 -18.25 3.61
CA PHE A 109 -2.15 -17.28 4.45
C PHE A 109 -3.05 -16.56 5.46
N PHE A 110 -4.27 -17.06 5.71
CA PHE A 110 -5.20 -16.44 6.64
C PHE A 110 -4.68 -16.47 8.09
N GLU A 111 -4.24 -17.63 8.56
CA GLU A 111 -3.72 -17.86 9.92
C GLU A 111 -2.43 -18.71 9.85
N VAL A 112 -1.31 -18.06 9.50
CA VAL A 112 -0.01 -18.73 9.45
C VAL A 112 0.61 -18.75 10.85
N GLU A 113 0.59 -19.92 11.50
CA GLU A 113 1.25 -20.14 12.81
C GLU A 113 2.64 -20.77 12.70
N ASP A 114 3.05 -21.21 11.50
CA ASP A 114 4.35 -21.86 11.30
C ASP A 114 5.50 -20.85 11.51
N ALA A 115 6.26 -21.08 12.59
CA ALA A 115 7.39 -20.24 12.97
C ALA A 115 8.49 -20.17 11.90
N LEU A 116 8.67 -21.21 11.07
CA LEU A 116 9.65 -21.19 9.99
C LEU A 116 9.22 -20.22 8.90
N VAL A 117 7.95 -20.28 8.49
CA VAL A 117 7.39 -19.39 7.47
C VAL A 117 7.44 -17.93 7.95
N VAL A 118 7.13 -17.69 9.22
CA VAL A 118 7.20 -16.35 9.81
C VAL A 118 8.64 -15.80 9.80
N GLU A 119 9.64 -16.62 10.12
CA GLU A 119 11.04 -16.16 10.11
C GLU A 119 11.58 -15.96 8.68
N GLU A 120 11.26 -16.86 7.74
CA GLU A 120 11.68 -16.73 6.33
C GLU A 120 11.06 -15.52 5.63
N THR A 121 9.83 -15.15 5.99
CA THR A 121 9.10 -14.03 5.36
C THR A 121 9.30 -12.69 6.07
N LYS A 122 10.05 -12.65 7.17
CA LYS A 122 10.25 -11.46 8.01
C LYS A 122 10.84 -10.26 7.28
N SER A 123 11.67 -10.49 6.26
CA SER A 123 12.27 -9.44 5.44
C SER A 123 11.43 -9.03 4.23
N VAL A 124 10.31 -9.73 3.98
CA VAL A 124 9.45 -9.44 2.82
C VAL A 124 8.66 -8.16 3.10
N PRO A 125 8.78 -7.13 2.25
CA PRO A 125 7.99 -5.92 2.41
C PRO A 125 6.50 -6.19 2.18
N THR A 126 5.64 -5.41 2.83
CA THR A 126 4.18 -5.47 2.68
C THR A 126 3.67 -5.03 1.32
N THR A 127 4.50 -4.32 0.55
CA THR A 127 4.15 -3.80 -0.77
C THR A 127 5.29 -4.04 -1.75
N ASN A 128 4.94 -4.13 -3.02
CA ASN A 128 5.87 -4.26 -4.14
C ASN A 128 6.36 -2.91 -4.69
N VAL A 129 6.12 -1.78 -4.00
CA VAL A 129 6.49 -0.44 -4.47
C VAL A 129 7.99 -0.30 -4.71
N ASN A 130 8.82 -0.85 -3.82
CA ASN A 130 10.28 -0.79 -3.94
C ASN A 130 10.78 -1.53 -5.19
N PRO A 131 10.45 -2.82 -5.41
CA PRO A 131 10.86 -3.49 -6.64
C PRO A 131 10.27 -2.85 -7.90
N GLU A 132 9.04 -2.33 -7.87
CA GLU A 132 8.46 -1.58 -9.01
C GLU A 132 9.28 -0.33 -9.36
N CYS A 133 9.72 0.41 -8.34
CA CYS A 133 10.58 1.58 -8.51
C CYS A 133 11.95 1.20 -9.09
N ASP A 134 12.53 0.08 -8.65
CA ASP A 134 13.80 -0.44 -9.17
C ASP A 134 13.66 -0.85 -10.65
N PHE A 135 12.57 -1.52 -11.01
CA PHE A 135 12.26 -1.87 -12.40
C PHE A 135 12.05 -0.63 -13.26
N ALA A 136 11.32 0.38 -12.77
CA ALA A 136 11.13 1.63 -13.50
C ALA A 136 12.47 2.37 -13.75
N ALA A 137 13.37 2.34 -12.76
CA ALA A 137 14.71 2.90 -12.91
C ALA A 137 15.54 2.10 -13.93
N LEU A 138 15.46 0.77 -13.93
CA LEU A 138 16.09 -0.08 -14.93
C LEU A 138 15.57 0.19 -16.34
N ASP A 139 14.25 0.31 -16.51
CA ASP A 139 13.62 0.56 -17.80
C ASP A 139 14.07 1.90 -18.41
N ARG A 140 14.19 2.91 -17.55
CA ARG A 140 14.79 4.20 -17.92
C ARG A 140 16.26 4.06 -18.33
N LEU A 141 17.05 3.22 -17.64
CA LEU A 141 18.45 3.01 -18.00
C LEU A 141 18.61 2.28 -19.33
N LEU A 142 17.76 1.28 -19.60
CA LEU A 142 17.72 0.56 -20.87
C LEU A 142 17.41 1.50 -22.04
N SER A 143 16.42 2.38 -21.89
CA SER A 143 16.08 3.37 -22.94
C SER A 143 17.18 4.42 -23.15
N GLN A 144 17.85 4.87 -22.09
CA GLN A 144 18.91 5.88 -22.19
C GLN A 144 20.26 5.32 -22.66
N LYS A 145 20.53 4.04 -22.39
CA LYS A 145 21.83 3.40 -22.67
C LYS A 145 21.62 2.03 -23.33
N PRO A 146 21.05 1.98 -24.54
CA PRO A 146 20.68 0.73 -25.21
C PRO A 146 21.88 -0.17 -25.55
N ASN A 147 23.08 0.41 -25.64
CA ASN A 147 24.32 -0.33 -25.91
C ASN A 147 25.05 -0.79 -24.64
N ALA A 148 24.56 -0.42 -23.44
CA ALA A 148 25.14 -0.88 -22.19
C ALA A 148 24.69 -2.32 -21.90
N THR A 149 25.57 -3.12 -21.30
CA THR A 149 25.24 -4.47 -20.89
C THR A 149 24.31 -4.46 -19.67
N HIS A 150 23.42 -5.45 -19.56
CA HIS A 150 22.51 -5.59 -18.41
C HIS A 150 23.26 -5.57 -17.07
N ILE A 151 24.39 -6.29 -16.98
CA ILE A 151 25.24 -6.32 -15.78
C ILE A 151 25.70 -4.92 -15.39
N ALA A 152 26.08 -4.08 -16.34
CA ALA A 152 26.53 -2.71 -16.06
C ALA A 152 25.38 -1.83 -15.56
N LEU A 153 24.17 -2.00 -16.11
CA LEU A 153 22.99 -1.25 -15.69
C LEU A 153 22.50 -1.68 -14.30
N GLU A 154 22.46 -2.98 -14.02
CA GLU A 154 22.15 -3.54 -12.70
C GLU A 154 23.17 -3.09 -11.65
N SER A 155 24.46 -3.11 -11.99
CA SER A 155 25.52 -2.61 -11.11
C SER A 155 25.34 -1.14 -10.76
N LEU A 156 24.90 -0.31 -11.72
CA LEU A 156 24.60 1.10 -11.48
C LEU A 156 23.42 1.27 -10.50
N LEU A 157 22.35 0.49 -10.68
CA LEU A 157 21.20 0.50 -9.77
C LEU A 157 21.61 0.09 -8.36
N LEU A 158 22.28 -1.06 -8.23
CA LEU A 158 22.75 -1.56 -6.94
C LEU A 158 23.66 -0.54 -6.25
N TYR A 159 24.56 0.12 -6.98
CA TYR A 159 25.43 1.15 -6.43
C TYR A 159 24.64 2.35 -5.88
N CYS A 160 23.60 2.79 -6.58
CA CYS A 160 22.75 3.90 -6.16
C CYS A 160 21.88 3.55 -4.94
N TYR A 161 21.19 2.40 -4.97
CA TYR A 161 20.20 2.05 -3.95
C TYR A 161 20.82 1.48 -2.67
N ASN A 162 21.96 0.81 -2.75
CA ASN A 162 22.68 0.33 -1.55
C ASN A 162 23.47 1.44 -0.83
N LYS A 163 23.44 2.69 -1.33
CA LYS A 163 24.22 3.82 -0.80
C LYS A 163 25.71 3.47 -0.70
N THR A 164 26.22 2.71 -1.66
CA THR A 164 27.59 2.18 -1.67
C THR A 164 28.62 3.30 -1.58
N SER A 165 28.36 4.45 -2.23
CA SER A 165 29.20 5.64 -2.13
C SER A 165 29.33 6.18 -0.69
N SER A 166 28.20 6.30 0.02
CA SER A 166 28.16 6.76 1.41
C SER A 166 28.87 5.78 2.34
N TRP A 167 28.69 4.47 2.12
CA TRP A 167 29.39 3.43 2.88
C TRP A 167 30.90 3.50 2.67
N LEU A 168 31.37 3.67 1.43
CA LEU A 168 32.79 3.82 1.11
C LEU A 168 33.39 5.06 1.77
N GLN A 169 32.69 6.19 1.72
CA GLN A 169 33.12 7.44 2.37
C GLN A 169 33.21 7.30 3.90
N LEU A 170 32.21 6.68 4.54
CA LEU A 170 32.21 6.42 5.97
C LEU A 170 33.37 5.51 6.41
N ASN A 171 33.66 4.46 5.65
CA ASN A 171 34.76 3.56 5.97
C ASN A 171 36.14 4.18 5.73
N HIS A 172 36.26 5.03 4.70
CA HIS A 172 37.49 5.78 4.47
C HIS A 172 37.80 6.70 5.67
N LEU A 173 36.81 7.47 6.14
CA LEU A 173 36.94 8.35 7.32
C LEU A 173 37.17 7.58 8.63
N ARG A 174 36.71 6.33 8.75
CA ARG A 174 36.98 5.46 9.91
C ARG A 174 38.43 4.98 9.94
N ASN A 175 38.98 4.63 8.78
CA ASN A 175 40.36 4.15 8.68
C ASN A 175 41.38 5.27 8.93
N GLU A 176 41.07 6.52 8.59
CA GLU A 176 41.93 7.67 8.88
C GLU A 176 41.98 8.07 10.37
N LYS A 177 41.01 7.67 11.19
CA LYS A 177 40.97 7.97 12.64
C LYS A 177 41.69 6.93 13.51
N HIS A 178 42.25 5.90 12.91
CA HIS A 178 43.03 4.85 13.59
C HIS A 178 44.51 4.82 13.16
N CYS A 179 44.95 5.85 12.43
CA CYS A 179 46.36 6.24 12.29
C CYS A 179 46.61 7.51 13.08
#